data_AF-A0A5R8P7Z8-F1
#
_entry.id   AF-A0A5R8P7Z8-F1
#
_cell.length_a   1.000
_cell.length_b   1.000
_cell.length_c   1.000
_cell.angle_alpha   90.00
_cell.angle_beta   90.00
_cell.angle_gamma   90.00
#
_symmetry.space_group_name_H-M   'P 1'
#
loop_
_entity.id
_entity.type
_entity.pdbx_description
1 polymer ?
#
loop_
_entity_poly.entity_id
_entity_poly.type
_entity_poly.pdbx_seq_one_letter_code
_entity_poly.pdbx_strand_id
1 'polypeptide(L)'
;MAADRPRASRKPRSPELIQRLERSRDRQRRRRDEARARDRTIGEAIKTYIAEWQAITECEEQLDSEVTELQQRIRAAEERAGREKAEHHARQAAAALRMRETGLAEVEISELLETSPKHVRQLLAIARAAQNSDSGASRSTDRATITAPRDNETVTEPDSPDSPTSSGG
;
A
#
# COMPACT_ATOMS: atom_id res chain seq x y z
N MET A 1 74.22 -61.07 14.23
CA MET A 1 74.87 -59.75 14.02
C MET A 1 73.79 -58.67 14.15
N ALA A 2 73.52 -58.19 15.37
CA ALA A 2 72.62 -57.07 15.63
C ALA A 2 73.45 -55.96 16.29
N ALA A 3 73.71 -54.88 15.55
CA ALA A 3 74.44 -53.74 16.07
C ALA A 3 73.49 -52.90 16.94
N ASP A 4 73.76 -52.92 18.24
CA ASP A 4 73.09 -52.12 19.25
C ASP A 4 73.49 -50.65 19.05
N ARG A 5 72.54 -49.81 18.62
CA ARG A 5 72.74 -48.37 18.43
C ARG A 5 72.61 -47.67 19.79
N PRO A 6 73.61 -46.91 20.25
CA PRO A 6 73.50 -46.20 21.52
C PRO A 6 72.37 -45.16 21.45
N ARG A 7 71.37 -45.31 22.33
CA ARG A 7 70.32 -44.31 22.56
C ARG A 7 70.97 -43.00 23.02
N ALA A 8 70.88 -41.97 22.17
CA ALA A 8 71.29 -40.61 22.50
C ALA A 8 70.61 -40.15 23.81
N SER A 9 71.42 -39.81 24.81
CA SER A 9 70.95 -39.27 26.08
C SER A 9 70.41 -37.86 25.86
N ARG A 10 69.09 -37.69 26.06
CA ARG A 10 68.46 -36.36 26.03
C ARG A 10 68.90 -35.59 27.27
N LYS A 11 69.80 -34.61 27.10
CA LYS A 11 70.13 -33.65 28.16
C LYS A 11 68.84 -32.95 28.61
N PRO A 12 68.58 -32.82 29.93
CA PRO A 12 67.43 -32.07 30.42
C PRO A 12 67.51 -30.63 29.94
N ARG A 13 66.39 -30.11 29.40
CA ARG A 13 66.30 -28.70 28.98
C ARG A 13 66.50 -27.79 30.18
N SER A 14 67.14 -26.64 29.98
CA SER A 14 67.33 -25.68 31.06
C SER A 14 65.98 -25.25 31.65
N PRO A 15 65.86 -25.10 32.98
CA PRO A 15 64.60 -24.72 33.63
C PRO A 15 64.08 -23.37 33.14
N GLU A 16 64.98 -22.45 32.78
CA GLU A 16 64.64 -21.16 32.21
C GLU A 16 63.93 -21.28 30.84
N LEU A 17 64.37 -22.22 29.99
CA LEU A 17 63.73 -22.48 28.69
C LEU A 17 62.32 -23.05 28.88
N ILE A 18 62.13 -23.93 29.87
CA ILE A 18 60.82 -24.49 30.22
C ILE A 18 59.88 -23.36 30.66
N GLN A 19 60.30 -22.52 31.62
CA GLN A 19 59.51 -21.39 32.10
C GLN A 19 59.20 -20.37 31.00
N ARG A 20 60.13 -20.15 30.05
CA ARG A 20 59.89 -19.25 28.91
C ARG A 20 58.85 -19.83 27.94
N LEU A 21 58.89 -21.13 27.69
CA LEU A 21 57.91 -21.83 26.86
C LEU A 21 56.52 -21.85 27.50
N GLU A 22 56.42 -22.07 28.80
CA GLU A 22 55.17 -22.00 29.57
C GLU A 22 54.56 -20.60 29.49
N ARG A 23 55.33 -19.56 29.84
CA ARG A 23 54.89 -18.16 29.72
C ARG A 23 54.45 -17.80 28.29
N SER A 24 55.11 -18.35 27.27
CA SER A 24 54.72 -18.15 25.87
C SER A 24 53.38 -18.81 25.54
N ARG A 25 53.21 -20.08 25.94
CA ARG A 25 51.97 -20.84 25.75
C ARG A 25 50.80 -20.20 26.48
N ASP A 26 51.00 -19.71 27.69
CA ASP A 26 49.95 -19.05 28.48
C ASP A 26 49.47 -17.77 27.81
N ARG A 27 50.39 -16.93 27.30
CA ARG A 27 50.01 -15.74 26.53
C ARG A 27 49.23 -16.11 25.27
N GLN A 28 49.63 -17.17 24.57
CA GLN A 28 48.92 -17.64 23.38
C GLN A 28 47.52 -18.18 23.72
N ARG A 29 47.37 -18.92 24.82
CA ARG A 29 46.07 -19.39 25.31
C ARG A 29 45.17 -18.22 25.66
N ARG A 30 45.64 -17.27 26.48
CA ARG A 30 44.89 -16.06 26.85
C ARG A 30 44.39 -15.30 25.64
N ARG A 31 45.26 -15.05 24.64
CA ARG A 31 44.85 -14.39 23.38
C ARG A 31 43.75 -15.13 22.64
N ARG A 32 43.81 -16.47 22.59
CA ARG A 32 42.77 -17.28 21.94
C ARG A 32 41.46 -17.27 22.72
N ASP A 33 41.54 -17.32 24.05
CA ASP A 33 40.35 -17.31 24.89
C ASP A 33 39.66 -15.94 24.87
N GLU A 34 40.44 -14.85 24.88
CA GLU A 34 39.93 -13.49 24.66
C GLU A 34 39.30 -13.32 23.27
N ALA A 35 39.92 -13.87 22.23
CA ALA A 35 39.34 -13.84 20.88
C ALA A 35 38.01 -14.60 20.83
N ARG A 36 37.96 -15.81 21.37
CA ARG A 36 36.71 -16.60 21.46
C ARG A 36 35.63 -15.92 22.29
N ALA A 37 36.01 -15.24 23.37
CA ALA A 37 35.06 -14.46 24.17
C ALA A 37 34.47 -13.32 23.35
N ARG A 38 35.32 -12.56 22.63
CA ARG A 38 34.86 -11.50 21.71
C ARG A 38 33.95 -12.06 20.62
N ASP A 39 34.34 -13.16 19.99
CA ASP A 39 33.54 -13.79 18.93
C ASP A 39 32.17 -14.25 19.45
N ARG A 40 32.10 -14.77 20.69
CA ARG A 40 30.81 -15.12 21.31
C ARG A 40 29.94 -13.89 21.55
N THR A 41 30.50 -12.83 22.13
CA THR A 41 29.76 -11.58 22.37
C THR A 41 29.27 -10.97 21.06
N ILE A 42 30.11 -10.96 20.01
CA ILE A 42 29.72 -10.48 18.68
C ILE A 42 28.60 -11.36 18.11
N GLY A 43 28.73 -12.69 18.21
CA GLY A 43 27.71 -13.63 17.73
C GLY A 43 26.37 -13.46 18.46
N GLU A 44 26.38 -13.22 19.77
CA GLU A 44 25.19 -12.92 20.56
C GLU A 44 24.57 -11.59 20.14
N ALA A 45 25.37 -10.53 19.99
CA ALA A 45 24.89 -9.23 19.54
C ALA A 45 24.26 -9.27 18.14
N ILE A 46 24.85 -10.03 17.21
CA ILE A 46 24.28 -10.24 15.86
C ILE A 46 22.94 -10.96 15.94
N LYS A 47 22.81 -12.00 16.78
CA LYS A 47 21.54 -12.72 16.95
C LYS A 47 20.46 -11.81 17.50
N THR A 48 20.78 -11.03 18.54
CA THR A 48 19.83 -10.04 19.08
C THR A 48 19.44 -9.03 18.02
N TYR A 49 20.41 -8.46 17.31
CA TYR A 49 20.13 -7.49 16.24
C TYR A 49 19.17 -8.05 15.18
N ILE A 50 19.41 -9.27 14.69
CA ILE A 50 18.55 -9.90 13.69
C ILE A 50 17.14 -10.16 14.24
N ALA A 51 17.03 -10.65 15.48
CA ALA A 51 15.74 -10.92 16.11
C ALA A 51 14.92 -9.63 16.31
N GLU A 52 15.56 -8.55 16.79
CA GLU A 52 14.90 -7.26 16.96
C GLU A 52 14.52 -6.64 15.61
N TRP A 53 15.38 -6.77 14.60
CA TRP A 53 15.06 -6.32 13.25
C TRP A 53 13.82 -7.05 12.69
N GLN A 54 13.75 -8.37 12.85
CA GLN A 54 12.57 -9.15 12.44
C GLN A 54 11.32 -8.71 13.19
N ALA A 55 11.40 -8.53 14.51
CA ALA A 55 10.26 -8.09 15.32
C ALA A 55 9.75 -6.70 14.90
N ILE A 56 10.66 -5.78 14.54
CA ILE A 56 10.28 -4.46 14.01
C ILE A 56 9.56 -4.62 12.68
N THR A 57 10.12 -5.40 11.75
CA THR A 57 9.50 -5.62 10.44
C THR A 57 8.11 -6.26 10.56
N GLU A 58 7.94 -7.26 11.41
CA GLU A 58 6.63 -7.86 11.68
C GLU A 58 5.63 -6.85 12.25
N CYS A 59 6.08 -5.98 13.16
CA CYS A 59 5.24 -4.92 13.71
C CYS A 59 4.84 -3.89 12.64
N GLU A 60 5.74 -3.52 11.74
CA GLU A 60 5.48 -2.61 10.62
C GLU A 60 4.48 -3.22 9.63
N GLU A 61 4.68 -4.48 9.23
CA GLU A 61 3.76 -5.20 8.34
C GLU A 61 2.35 -5.32 8.94
N GLN A 62 2.27 -5.62 10.24
CA GLN A 62 0.99 -5.66 10.94
C GLN A 62 0.31 -4.28 10.90
N LEU A 63 1.04 -3.22 11.25
CA LEU A 63 0.50 -1.86 11.23
C LEU A 63 0.01 -1.45 9.83
N ASP A 64 0.79 -1.73 8.80
CA ASP A 64 0.41 -1.43 7.41
C ASP A 64 -0.86 -2.17 7.00
N SER A 65 -1.02 -3.42 7.42
CA SER A 65 -2.22 -4.20 7.16
C SER A 65 -3.45 -3.61 7.86
N GLU A 66 -3.32 -3.23 9.14
CA GLU A 66 -4.40 -2.63 9.93
C GLU A 66 -4.80 -1.26 9.38
N VAL A 67 -3.82 -0.42 9.03
CA VAL A 67 -4.07 0.89 8.42
C VAL A 67 -4.80 0.73 7.09
N THR A 68 -4.39 -0.23 6.26
CA THR A 68 -5.05 -0.52 4.99
C THR A 68 -6.50 -0.96 5.19
N GLU A 69 -6.77 -1.85 6.13
CA GLU A 69 -8.14 -2.30 6.46
C GLU A 69 -9.01 -1.13 6.93
N LEU A 70 -8.50 -0.32 7.86
CA LEU A 70 -9.22 0.84 8.38
C LEU A 70 -9.55 1.85 7.28
N GLN A 71 -8.60 2.12 6.38
CA GLN A 71 -8.84 3.00 5.24
C GLN A 71 -9.93 2.46 4.31
N GLN A 72 -9.94 1.16 4.02
CA GLN A 72 -10.99 0.53 3.22
C GLN A 72 -12.36 0.66 3.89
N ARG A 73 -12.42 0.44 5.21
CA ARG A 73 -13.66 0.57 6.00
C ARG A 73 -14.18 2.01 6.02
N ILE A 74 -13.29 2.99 6.15
CA ILE A 74 -13.65 4.41 6.07
C ILE A 74 -14.25 4.72 4.70
N ARG A 75 -13.57 4.36 3.61
CA ARG A 75 -14.07 4.59 2.25
C ARG A 75 -15.44 3.96 2.03
N ALA A 76 -15.62 2.70 2.44
CA ALA A 76 -16.90 2.01 2.32
C ALA A 76 -18.02 2.69 3.14
N ALA A 77 -17.70 3.21 4.32
CA ALA A 77 -18.65 3.96 5.15
C ALA A 77 -19.02 5.31 4.51
N GLU A 78 -18.03 6.04 3.97
CA GLU A 78 -18.24 7.31 3.26
C GLU A 78 -19.11 7.12 2.01
N GLU A 79 -18.84 6.09 1.20
CA GLU A 79 -19.65 5.75 0.03
C GLU A 79 -21.08 5.38 0.40
N ARG A 80 -21.27 4.61 1.47
CA ARG A 80 -22.61 4.25 1.96
C ARG A 80 -23.36 5.51 2.43
N ALA A 81 -22.74 6.32 3.27
CA ALA A 81 -23.32 7.56 3.74
C ALA A 81 -23.61 8.55 2.60
N GLY A 82 -22.73 8.61 1.60
CA GLY A 82 -22.93 9.41 0.39
C GLY A 82 -24.17 8.97 -0.39
N ARG A 83 -24.34 7.66 -0.60
CA ARG A 83 -25.53 7.09 -1.26
C ARG A 83 -26.81 7.34 -0.47
N GLU A 84 -26.80 7.10 0.84
CA GLU A 84 -27.97 7.34 1.70
C GLU A 84 -28.37 8.82 1.69
N LYS A 85 -27.40 9.75 1.81
CA LYS A 85 -27.66 11.18 1.70
C LYS A 85 -28.24 11.56 0.34
N ALA A 86 -27.69 11.02 -0.75
CA ALA A 86 -28.20 11.28 -2.09
C ALA A 86 -29.66 10.79 -2.24
N GLU A 87 -30.00 9.61 -1.71
CA GLU A 87 -31.37 9.09 -1.70
C GLU A 87 -32.31 9.97 -0.88
N HIS A 88 -31.88 10.41 0.30
CA HIS A 88 -32.67 11.35 1.11
C HIS A 88 -32.87 12.70 0.40
N HIS A 89 -31.84 13.25 -0.22
CA HIS A 89 -31.96 14.49 -1.00
C HIS A 89 -32.89 14.33 -2.22
N ALA A 90 -32.83 13.19 -2.92
CA ALA A 90 -33.75 12.89 -4.01
C ALA A 90 -35.20 12.81 -3.52
N ARG A 91 -35.44 12.15 -2.38
CA ARG A 91 -36.78 12.09 -1.74
C ARG A 91 -37.28 13.47 -1.31
N GLN A 92 -36.41 14.31 -0.73
CA GLN A 92 -36.73 15.70 -0.39
C GLN A 92 -37.10 16.51 -1.64
N ALA A 93 -36.33 16.39 -2.71
CA ALA A 93 -36.59 17.06 -3.97
C ALA A 93 -37.94 16.65 -4.58
N ALA A 94 -38.23 15.35 -4.60
CA ALA A 94 -39.52 14.83 -5.07
C ALA A 94 -40.70 15.30 -4.19
N ALA A 95 -40.51 15.41 -2.87
CA ALA A 95 -41.53 15.95 -1.97
C ALA A 95 -41.81 17.44 -2.25
N ALA A 96 -40.76 18.26 -2.39
CA ALA A 96 -40.91 19.68 -2.74
C ALA A 96 -41.59 19.87 -4.10
N LEU A 97 -41.31 19.01 -5.07
CA LEU A 97 -41.99 19.04 -6.37
C LEU A 97 -43.48 18.72 -6.24
N ARG A 98 -43.86 17.70 -5.46
CA ARG A 98 -45.27 17.40 -5.19
C ARG A 98 -46.00 18.56 -4.53
N MET A 99 -45.35 19.28 -3.60
CA MET A 99 -45.92 20.51 -3.02
C MET A 99 -46.11 21.61 -4.07
N ARG A 100 -45.19 21.73 -5.03
CA ARG A 100 -45.33 22.67 -6.14
C ARG A 100 -46.47 22.29 -7.07
N GLU A 101 -46.70 21.00 -7.30
CA GLU A 101 -47.79 20.47 -8.12
C GLU A 101 -49.19 20.73 -7.53
N THR A 102 -49.32 20.91 -6.20
CA THR A 102 -50.58 21.34 -5.58
C THR A 102 -50.89 22.83 -5.76
N GLY A 103 -50.01 23.58 -6.42
CA GLY A 103 -50.19 25.01 -6.72
C GLY A 103 -49.47 25.96 -5.76
N LEU A 104 -48.72 25.46 -4.77
CA LEU A 104 -48.01 26.32 -3.83
C LEU A 104 -46.87 27.12 -4.50
N ALA A 105 -46.76 28.39 -4.13
CA ALA A 105 -45.66 29.26 -4.54
C ALA A 105 -44.33 28.80 -3.90
N GLU A 106 -43.18 29.11 -4.54
CA GLU A 106 -41.85 28.80 -3.97
C GLU A 106 -41.66 29.42 -2.58
N VAL A 107 -42.18 30.64 -2.39
CA VAL A 107 -42.14 31.37 -1.12
C VAL A 107 -42.97 30.66 -0.06
N GLU A 108 -44.21 30.26 -0.38
CA GLU A 108 -45.08 29.53 0.54
C GLU A 108 -44.49 28.17 0.94
N ILE A 109 -43.88 27.45 0.00
CA ILE A 109 -43.17 26.19 0.30
C ILE A 109 -41.98 26.47 1.23
N SER A 110 -41.25 27.57 1.01
CA SER A 110 -40.09 27.91 1.85
C SER A 110 -40.50 28.29 3.27
N GLU A 111 -41.61 29.02 3.44
CA GLU A 111 -42.19 29.35 4.74
C GLU A 111 -42.67 28.08 5.45
N LEU A 112 -43.42 27.21 4.76
CA LEU A 112 -43.95 25.97 5.32
C LEU A 112 -42.86 24.97 5.73
N LEU A 113 -41.76 24.90 4.99
CA LEU A 113 -40.62 24.04 5.30
C LEU A 113 -39.63 24.70 6.28
N GLU A 114 -39.87 25.94 6.69
CA GLU A 114 -38.94 26.73 7.51
C GLU A 114 -37.52 26.80 6.90
N THR A 115 -37.45 26.98 5.58
CA THR A 115 -36.20 27.03 4.82
C THR A 115 -36.09 28.28 3.96
N SER A 116 -34.92 28.53 3.39
CA SER A 116 -34.76 29.64 2.44
C SER A 116 -35.43 29.33 1.09
N PRO A 117 -36.00 30.34 0.39
CA PRO A 117 -36.51 30.17 -0.99
C PRO A 117 -35.45 29.61 -1.94
N LYS A 118 -34.19 30.00 -1.74
CA LYS A 118 -33.05 29.47 -2.52
C LYS A 118 -32.91 27.96 -2.39
N HIS A 119 -33.12 27.41 -1.19
CA HIS A 119 -33.04 25.98 -0.96
C HIS A 119 -34.19 25.24 -1.65
N VAL A 120 -35.42 25.77 -1.57
CA VAL A 120 -36.58 25.22 -2.30
C VAL A 120 -36.33 25.23 -3.80
N ARG A 121 -35.79 26.32 -4.35
CA ARG A 121 -35.41 26.40 -5.77
C ARG A 121 -34.41 25.32 -6.17
N GLN A 122 -33.41 25.07 -5.31
CA GLN A 122 -32.42 24.01 -5.52
C GLN A 122 -33.08 22.62 -5.52
N LEU A 123 -33.95 22.33 -4.55
CA LEU A 123 -34.71 21.07 -4.50
C LEU A 123 -35.56 20.87 -5.76
N LEU A 124 -36.27 21.90 -6.21
CA LEU A 124 -37.07 21.84 -7.44
C LEU A 124 -36.20 21.64 -8.69
N ALA A 125 -35.02 22.27 -8.75
CA ALA A 125 -34.08 22.05 -9.85
C ALA A 125 -33.57 20.60 -9.88
N ILE A 126 -33.21 20.04 -8.72
CA ILE A 126 -32.79 18.64 -8.57
C ILE A 126 -33.92 17.69 -9.01
N ALA A 127 -35.16 17.92 -8.57
CA ALA A 127 -36.31 17.09 -8.92
C ALA A 127 -36.56 17.07 -10.44
N ARG A 128 -36.50 18.24 -11.09
CA ARG A 128 -36.65 18.34 -12.56
C ARG A 128 -35.53 17.64 -13.31
N ALA A 129 -34.29 17.77 -12.84
CA ALA A 129 -33.15 17.08 -13.44
C ALA A 129 -33.34 15.55 -13.39
N ALA A 130 -33.84 15.01 -12.27
CA ALA A 130 -34.12 13.59 -12.11
C ALA A 130 -35.24 13.09 -13.06
N GLN A 131 -36.30 13.88 -13.26
CA GLN A 131 -37.39 13.53 -14.20
C GLN A 131 -36.91 13.49 -15.66
N ASN A 132 -35.97 14.39 -16.02
CA ASN A 132 -35.40 14.44 -17.36
C ASN A 132 -34.45 13.27 -17.65
N SER A 133 -33.67 12.81 -16.65
CA SER A 133 -32.80 11.63 -16.83
C SER A 133 -33.57 10.34 -17.04
N ASP A 134 -34.74 10.17 -16.39
CA ASP A 134 -35.57 8.97 -16.52
C ASP A 134 -36.29 8.91 -17.88
N SER A 135 -36.66 10.07 -18.41
CA SER A 135 -37.34 10.19 -19.71
C SER A 135 -36.39 9.98 -20.92
N GLY A 136 -35.08 10.12 -20.73
CA GLY A 136 -34.08 9.94 -21.78
C GLY A 136 -33.70 8.48 -22.07
N ALA A 137 -33.83 7.58 -21.09
CA ALA A 137 -33.45 6.17 -21.24
C ALA A 137 -34.45 5.34 -22.06
N SER A 138 -35.71 5.79 -22.20
CA SER A 138 -36.78 5.07 -22.90
C SER A 138 -36.89 5.33 -24.41
N ARG A 139 -35.98 6.10 -25.03
CA ARG A 139 -36.10 6.52 -26.46
C ARG A 139 -35.12 5.88 -27.45
N SER A 140 -34.33 4.88 -27.06
CA SER A 140 -33.25 4.34 -27.91
C SER A 140 -33.45 2.95 -28.51
N THR A 141 -34.62 2.31 -28.40
CA THR A 141 -34.83 0.95 -28.92
C THR A 141 -35.61 0.81 -30.22
N ASP A 142 -36.03 1.89 -30.88
CA ASP A 142 -36.87 1.79 -32.09
C ASP A 142 -36.31 2.56 -33.29
N ARG A 143 -35.12 2.19 -33.77
CA ARG A 143 -34.71 2.41 -35.17
C ARG A 143 -33.52 1.55 -35.61
N ALA A 144 -33.69 0.24 -35.66
CA ALA A 144 -32.81 -0.63 -36.45
C ALA A 144 -33.57 -1.12 -37.69
N THR A 145 -33.74 -0.22 -38.67
CA THR A 145 -34.15 -0.60 -40.03
C THR A 145 -32.93 -1.18 -40.75
N ILE A 146 -32.95 -2.49 -40.92
CA ILE A 146 -32.38 -3.29 -42.01
C ILE A 146 -31.57 -2.47 -43.04
N THR A 147 -30.24 -2.63 -43.05
CA THR A 147 -29.42 -2.73 -44.27
C THR A 147 -28.06 -3.32 -43.89
N ALA A 148 -27.77 -4.50 -44.41
CA ALA A 148 -26.42 -5.04 -44.60
C ALA A 148 -26.27 -5.34 -46.11
N PRO A 149 -25.08 -5.66 -46.65
CA PRO A 149 -23.72 -5.32 -46.24
C PRO A 149 -22.96 -4.60 -47.40
N ARG A 150 -21.79 -4.02 -47.12
CA ARG A 150 -20.81 -3.83 -48.21
C ARG A 150 -19.37 -3.88 -47.67
N ASP A 151 -18.66 -4.86 -48.19
CA ASP A 151 -17.23 -5.05 -48.09
C ASP A 151 -16.48 -3.82 -48.59
N ASN A 152 -15.44 -3.39 -47.87
CA ASN A 152 -14.24 -2.93 -48.55
C ASN A 152 -13.00 -3.10 -47.66
N GLU A 153 -12.03 -3.81 -48.22
CA GLU A 153 -10.72 -4.12 -47.70
C GLU A 153 -9.77 -2.92 -47.69
N THR A 154 -8.76 -3.04 -46.82
CA THR A 154 -7.36 -2.59 -46.97
C THR A 154 -7.04 -1.09 -47.04
N VAL A 155 -6.05 -0.67 -46.24
CA VAL A 155 -4.72 -0.19 -46.66
C VAL A 155 -4.07 0.66 -45.55
N THR A 156 -3.02 0.08 -44.97
CA THR A 156 -1.68 0.64 -44.66
C THR A 156 -1.51 1.79 -43.63
N GLU A 157 -0.86 1.38 -42.53
CA GLU A 157 -0.09 2.08 -41.49
C GLU A 157 1.12 2.88 -42.06
N PRO A 158 2.02 3.47 -41.23
CA PRO A 158 1.96 4.66 -40.39
C PRO A 158 2.85 5.81 -40.92
N ASP A 159 2.69 7.02 -40.40
CA ASP A 159 3.84 7.93 -40.27
C ASP A 159 3.64 8.87 -39.07
N SER A 160 4.47 8.71 -38.04
CA SER A 160 4.54 9.61 -36.89
C SER A 160 6.01 9.87 -36.61
N PRO A 161 6.48 11.14 -36.70
CA PRO A 161 7.88 11.46 -36.61
C PRO A 161 8.40 11.40 -35.17
N ASP A 162 9.51 10.69 -35.02
CA ASP A 162 10.37 10.66 -33.85
C ASP A 162 10.83 12.07 -33.45
N SER A 163 10.79 12.33 -32.15
CA SER A 163 11.60 13.34 -31.48
C SER A 163 12.22 12.69 -30.25
N PRO A 164 13.56 12.70 -30.13
CA PRO A 164 14.18 12.72 -28.83
C PRO A 164 15.06 13.94 -28.62
N THR A 165 14.82 14.50 -27.45
CA THR A 165 15.59 15.45 -26.65
C THR A 165 17.06 15.06 -26.41
N SER A 166 17.93 16.06 -26.50
CA SER A 166 18.94 16.51 -25.53
C SER A 166 19.97 15.56 -24.89
N SER A 167 21.19 16.11 -24.75
CA SER A 167 22.26 15.86 -23.76
C SER A 167 23.54 15.31 -24.41
N GLY A 168 24.66 16.02 -24.45
CA GLY A 168 25.30 16.71 -23.32
C GLY A 168 26.45 15.82 -22.85
N GLY A 169 27.65 16.08 -23.35
CA GLY A 169 28.91 15.40 -23.02
C GLY A 169 30.08 16.30 -23.33
#